data_AF-W7BJJ7-F1
#
_entry.id   AF-W7BJJ7-F1
#
_cell.length_a   1.000
_cell.length_b   1.000
_cell.length_c   1.000
_cell.angle_alpha   90.00
_cell.angle_beta   90.00
_cell.angle_gamma   90.00
#
_symmetry.space_group_name_H-M   'P 1'
#
loop_
_entity.id
_entity.type
_entity.pdbx_description
1 polymer ?
#
loop_
_entity_poly.entity_id
_entity_poly.type
_entity_poly.pdbx_seq_one_letter_code
_entity_poly.pdbx_strand_id
1 'polypeptide(L)'
;VSATQTVKEESITGMYGTVPWTWEASSRTLTFGGGAFPVSTNPYPANILSVQKDERLEGATIQTIKFTKPVVGNPQSYGLFQDLKGLETIQGLVLLDTSNVTNMFSMFSNASGLTSVDVGSWDTSKVTNMSSMFSNARGLTSVDVRSWDTSNVTDMGYMFSYARGLTSVDVRSWDTSKVTRMYNMFSDASQLKSVDVGSWDTSKVTDMRYMFYASRGLTSVDVGSWDTSKVTDMRYMFSYAIGLTSVDVGSWDTSKVTRMYNMFSDASQLTSVDVGSWDTSKVTDMSSMFYGASGLTSVDVGSWDTSNVTDMTRMF
;
A
#
# COMPACT_ATOMS: atom_id res chain seq x y z
N VAL A 1 15.86 52.71 26.52
CA VAL A 1 16.27 51.53 25.71
C VAL A 1 15.91 50.30 26.54
N SER A 2 14.73 49.72 26.29
CA SER A 2 14.32 48.48 26.97
C SER A 2 14.72 47.33 26.06
N ALA A 3 15.72 46.55 26.46
CA ALA A 3 16.12 45.34 25.77
C ALA A 3 15.06 44.27 26.07
N THR A 4 14.23 43.96 25.08
CA THR A 4 13.42 42.75 25.08
C THR A 4 14.36 41.56 25.07
N GLN A 5 14.57 40.99 26.26
CA GLN A 5 15.24 39.71 26.45
C GLN A 5 14.38 38.65 25.77
N THR A 6 14.76 38.28 24.55
CA THR A 6 14.20 37.13 23.85
C THR A 6 14.62 35.92 24.66
N VAL A 7 13.72 35.42 25.50
CA VAL A 7 13.86 34.12 26.15
C VAL A 7 13.93 33.11 25.00
N LYS A 8 15.14 32.60 24.71
CA LYS A 8 15.28 31.42 23.87
C LYS A 8 14.49 30.32 24.57
N GLU A 9 13.39 29.88 23.98
CA GLU A 9 12.80 28.59 24.37
C GLU A 9 13.93 27.57 24.33
N GLU A 10 14.17 26.89 25.45
CA GLU A 10 15.14 25.81 25.49
C GLU A 10 14.66 24.73 24.51
N SER A 11 15.42 24.53 23.43
CA SER A 11 15.11 23.51 22.44
C SER A 11 15.09 22.15 23.14
N ILE A 12 13.95 21.46 23.10
CA ILE A 12 13.86 20.09 23.64
C ILE A 12 14.72 19.20 22.75
N THR A 13 15.63 18.45 23.35
CA THR A 13 16.55 17.57 22.62
C THR A 13 16.59 16.17 23.23
N GLY A 14 17.08 15.20 22.46
CA GLY A 14 17.31 13.85 22.94
C GLY A 14 18.08 13.02 21.93
N MET A 15 18.08 11.71 22.15
CA MET A 15 18.72 10.73 21.26
C MET A 15 17.68 9.72 20.79
N TYR A 16 17.81 9.29 19.54
CA TYR A 16 17.05 8.18 18.97
C TYR A 16 18.05 7.18 18.37
N GLY A 17 18.35 6.12 19.10
CA GLY A 17 19.56 5.34 18.86
C GLY A 17 20.81 6.20 19.11
N THR A 18 21.65 6.36 18.08
CA THR A 18 22.81 7.26 18.13
C THR A 18 22.57 8.60 17.45
N VAL A 19 21.35 8.85 16.95
CA VAL A 19 21.00 10.09 16.25
C VAL A 19 20.49 11.13 17.25
N PRO A 20 21.15 12.29 17.41
CA PRO A 20 20.59 13.38 18.20
C PRO A 20 19.38 13.98 17.49
N TRP A 21 18.35 14.33 18.25
CA TRP A 21 17.18 15.02 17.74
C TRP A 21 16.89 16.30 18.53
N THR A 22 16.25 17.26 17.87
CA THR A 22 15.75 18.50 18.46
C THR A 22 14.32 18.75 18.04
N TRP A 23 13.51 19.31 18.94
CA TRP A 23 12.13 19.69 18.69
C TRP A 23 11.98 21.22 18.70
N GLU A 24 11.29 21.75 17.69
CA GLU A 24 10.94 23.15 17.54
C GLU A 24 9.42 23.30 17.58
N ALA A 25 8.88 23.83 18.69
CA ALA A 25 7.44 23.87 18.95
C ALA A 25 6.70 24.81 17.99
N SER A 26 7.32 25.94 17.65
CA SER A 26 6.71 26.98 16.80
C SER A 26 6.37 26.46 15.40
N SER A 27 7.22 25.59 14.85
CA SER A 27 7.07 24.99 13.52
C SER A 27 6.65 23.52 13.56
N ARG A 28 6.46 22.95 14.75
CA ARG A 28 6.17 21.51 14.96
C ARG A 28 7.14 20.60 14.22
N THR A 29 8.43 20.95 14.27
CA THR A 29 9.49 20.26 13.53
C THR A 29 10.35 19.40 14.44
N LEU A 30 10.44 18.11 14.12
CA LEU A 30 11.43 17.20 14.68
C LEU A 30 12.65 17.10 13.75
N THR A 31 13.81 17.58 14.20
CA THR A 31 15.05 17.56 13.42
C THR A 31 15.97 16.47 13.91
N PHE A 32 16.44 15.61 13.00
CA PHE A 32 17.47 14.60 13.22
C PHE A 32 18.84 15.08 12.73
N GLY A 33 19.86 14.86 13.56
CA GLY A 33 21.27 14.99 13.21
C GLY A 33 21.77 13.77 12.43
N GLY A 34 23.04 13.40 12.62
CA GLY A 34 23.64 12.23 11.99
C GLY A 34 23.84 11.09 12.99
N GLY A 35 23.93 9.86 12.49
CA GLY A 35 24.14 8.67 13.32
C GLY A 35 23.47 7.45 12.72
N ALA A 36 23.03 6.53 13.57
CA ALA A 36 22.29 5.32 13.21
C ALA A 36 21.03 5.22 14.06
N PHE A 37 19.90 4.96 13.38
CA PHE A 37 18.64 4.68 14.06
C PHE A 37 18.73 3.38 14.88
N PRO A 38 17.96 3.28 15.97
CA PRO A 38 18.03 2.13 16.86
C PRO A 38 17.56 0.86 16.15
N VAL A 39 18.11 -0.27 16.61
CA VAL A 39 17.71 -1.59 16.14
C VAL A 39 16.27 -1.86 16.61
N SER A 40 15.45 -2.32 15.68
CA SER A 40 14.05 -2.66 15.89
C SER A 40 14.01 -4.13 16.22
N THR A 41 13.31 -4.47 17.31
CA THR A 41 13.15 -5.86 17.74
C THR A 41 11.66 -6.16 17.84
N ASN A 42 11.23 -7.37 17.53
CA ASN A 42 9.86 -7.78 17.81
C ASN A 42 9.76 -8.08 19.33
N PRO A 43 8.82 -7.49 20.10
CA PRO A 43 7.66 -6.68 19.71
C PRO A 43 7.81 -5.16 19.86
N TYR A 44 9.03 -4.64 20.02
CA TYR A 44 9.34 -3.22 20.23
C TYR A 44 9.84 -2.54 18.94
N PRO A 45 8.93 -2.10 18.02
CA PRO A 45 9.30 -1.33 16.85
C PRO A 45 10.07 -0.07 17.25
N ALA A 46 11.22 0.14 16.62
CA ALA A 46 11.88 1.43 16.57
C ALA A 46 11.12 2.36 15.60
N ASN A 47 9.99 2.92 16.06
CA ASN A 47 9.23 3.95 15.33
C ASN A 47 9.45 5.35 15.90
N ILE A 48 9.34 6.38 15.05
CA ILE A 48 9.50 7.79 15.45
C ILE A 48 8.34 8.27 16.34
N LEU A 49 7.20 7.58 16.32
CA LEU A 49 6.11 7.85 17.27
C LEU A 49 6.59 7.74 18.72
N SER A 50 7.58 6.89 19.02
CA SER A 50 8.20 6.82 20.35
C SER A 50 8.85 8.15 20.79
N VAL A 51 9.43 8.92 19.86
CA VAL A 51 9.96 10.25 20.13
C VAL A 51 8.82 11.22 20.46
N GLN A 52 7.72 11.20 19.70
CA GLN A 52 6.55 12.04 19.98
C GLN A 52 5.91 11.73 21.35
N LYS A 53 6.09 10.51 21.87
CA LYS A 53 5.60 10.08 23.19
C LYS A 53 6.50 10.46 24.35
N ASP A 54 7.63 11.14 24.10
CA ASP A 54 8.43 11.76 25.16
C ASP A 54 7.54 12.72 25.97
N GLU A 55 7.54 12.62 27.30
CA GLU A 55 6.69 13.42 28.19
C GLU A 55 6.93 14.93 28.01
N ARG A 56 8.13 15.33 27.58
CA ARG A 56 8.47 16.72 27.27
C ARG A 56 7.77 17.23 26.01
N LEU A 57 7.26 16.32 25.18
CA LEU A 57 6.48 16.59 23.97
C LEU A 57 4.99 16.26 24.17
N GLU A 58 4.49 16.19 25.40
CA GLU A 58 3.08 15.86 25.67
C GLU A 58 2.12 16.77 24.90
N GLY A 59 1.21 16.16 24.13
CA GLY A 59 0.26 16.86 23.26
C GLY A 59 0.85 17.43 21.95
N ALA A 60 2.17 17.32 21.74
CA ALA A 60 2.79 17.72 20.49
C ALA A 60 2.38 16.80 19.33
N THR A 61 2.19 17.40 18.17
CA THR A 61 1.96 16.70 16.91
C THR A 61 3.09 17.06 15.96
N ILE A 62 3.88 16.07 15.55
CA ILE A 62 4.95 16.27 14.57
C ILE A 62 4.30 16.56 13.21
N GLN A 63 4.57 17.74 12.64
CA GLN A 63 4.14 18.11 11.28
C GLN A 63 5.28 18.00 10.27
N THR A 64 6.51 18.30 10.69
CA THR A 64 7.69 18.21 9.84
C THR A 64 8.74 17.32 10.49
N ILE A 65 9.31 16.39 9.73
CA ILE A 65 10.58 15.74 10.06
C ILE A 65 11.67 16.33 9.18
N LYS A 66 12.84 16.60 9.75
CA LYS A 66 13.98 17.15 9.01
C LYS A 66 15.25 16.36 9.30
N PHE A 67 15.91 15.86 8.27
CA PHE A 67 17.25 15.29 8.36
C PHE A 67 18.28 16.35 7.97
N THR A 68 19.33 16.51 8.77
CA THR A 68 20.39 17.51 8.53
C THR A 68 21.76 16.90 8.22
N LYS A 69 21.93 15.62 8.53
CA LYS A 69 23.14 14.83 8.26
C LYS A 69 22.73 13.39 7.92
N PRO A 70 23.62 12.59 7.32
CA PRO A 70 23.33 11.19 7.02
C PRO A 70 22.93 10.38 8.27
N VAL A 71 21.87 9.59 8.13
CA VAL A 71 21.38 8.67 9.15
C VAL A 71 21.34 7.25 8.57
N VAL A 72 21.99 6.30 9.25
CA VAL A 72 21.95 4.89 8.86
C VAL A 72 20.60 4.29 9.24
N GLY A 73 19.87 3.82 8.24
CA GLY A 73 18.66 3.03 8.40
C GLY A 73 18.97 1.64 8.95
N ASN A 74 18.02 1.10 9.71
CA ASN A 74 18.17 -0.21 10.35
C ASN A 74 17.59 -1.30 9.42
N PRO A 75 18.20 -2.50 9.31
CA PRO A 75 17.66 -3.62 8.54
C PRO A 75 16.17 -3.90 8.75
N GLN A 76 15.69 -3.70 9.98
CA GLN A 76 14.29 -3.83 10.39
C GLN A 76 13.63 -2.46 10.59
N SER A 77 13.58 -1.62 9.55
CA SER A 77 12.91 -0.31 9.59
C SER A 77 11.38 -0.37 9.41
N TYR A 78 10.75 -1.46 9.85
CA TYR A 78 9.29 -1.57 9.82
C TYR A 78 8.65 -0.50 10.72
N GLY A 79 7.61 0.15 10.21
CA GLY A 79 6.85 1.15 10.93
C GLY A 79 7.60 2.44 11.32
N LEU A 80 8.74 2.76 10.68
CA LEU A 80 9.59 3.88 11.10
C LEU A 80 8.83 5.23 11.24
N PHE A 81 7.92 5.54 10.32
CA PHE A 81 7.06 6.73 10.32
C PHE A 81 5.57 6.39 10.57
N GLN A 82 5.30 5.19 11.08
CA GLN A 82 3.94 4.72 11.28
C GLN A 82 3.19 5.59 12.31
N ASP A 83 1.88 5.78 12.07
CA ASP A 83 0.94 6.47 12.95
C ASP A 83 1.25 7.96 13.23
N LEU A 84 2.21 8.56 12.50
CA LEU A 84 2.45 10.00 12.52
C LEU A 84 1.36 10.73 11.71
N LYS A 85 0.12 10.70 12.20
CA LYS A 85 -1.08 11.19 11.49
C LYS A 85 -1.02 12.65 11.09
N GLY A 86 -0.31 13.48 11.86
CA GLY A 86 -0.11 14.91 11.59
C GLY A 86 1.12 15.24 10.75
N LEU A 87 1.93 14.26 10.37
CA LEU A 87 3.13 14.47 9.55
C LEU A 87 2.71 14.91 8.15
N GLU A 88 3.14 16.10 7.73
CA GLU A 88 2.80 16.69 6.44
C GLU A 88 3.96 16.58 5.44
N THR A 89 5.21 16.64 5.93
CA THR A 89 6.41 16.61 5.09
C THR A 89 7.64 16.05 5.80
N ILE A 90 8.56 15.49 5.01
CA ILE A 90 9.87 15.04 5.48
C ILE A 90 10.96 15.69 4.61
N GLN A 91 11.75 16.56 5.22
CA GLN A 91 12.82 17.29 4.57
C GLN A 91 14.14 16.53 4.69
N GLY A 92 14.88 16.42 3.58
CA GLY A 92 16.19 15.77 3.58
C GLY A 92 16.15 14.25 3.70
N LEU A 93 15.03 13.60 3.37
CA LEU A 93 14.87 12.14 3.51
C LEU A 93 15.90 11.32 2.69
N VAL A 94 16.45 11.90 1.63
CA VAL A 94 17.61 11.36 0.89
C VAL A 94 18.84 11.09 1.77
N LEU A 95 18.93 11.70 2.95
CA LEU A 95 20.01 11.47 3.91
C LEU A 95 19.81 10.19 4.75
N LEU A 96 18.66 9.52 4.65
CA LEU A 96 18.44 8.22 5.26
C LEU A 96 19.06 7.13 4.36
N ASP A 97 20.17 6.54 4.82
CA ASP A 97 20.82 5.42 4.13
C ASP A 97 19.99 4.14 4.31
N THR A 98 19.37 3.69 3.23
CA THR A 98 18.53 2.49 3.17
C THR A 98 19.24 1.25 2.64
N SER A 99 20.53 1.32 2.32
CA SER A 99 21.31 0.24 1.68
C SER A 99 21.40 -1.06 2.49
N ASN A 100 21.05 -1.03 3.77
CA ASN A 100 20.99 -2.21 4.64
C ASN A 100 19.57 -2.58 5.06
N VAL A 101 18.55 -1.83 4.65
CA VAL A 101 17.15 -2.09 4.99
C VAL A 101 16.66 -3.33 4.26
N THR A 102 16.09 -4.27 5.01
CA THR A 102 15.51 -5.52 4.49
C THR A 102 13.99 -5.58 4.64
N ASN A 103 13.43 -4.78 5.56
CA ASN A 103 12.02 -4.80 5.90
C ASN A 103 11.48 -3.36 6.02
N MET A 104 10.57 -3.00 5.12
CA MET A 104 9.87 -1.72 5.07
C MET A 104 8.38 -1.85 5.43
N PHE A 105 7.98 -2.97 6.06
CA PHE A 105 6.61 -3.22 6.48
C PHE A 105 6.02 -2.01 7.21
N SER A 106 4.86 -1.53 6.77
CA SER A 106 4.13 -0.42 7.41
C SER A 106 4.91 0.88 7.62
N MET A 107 6.02 1.12 6.91
CA MET A 107 6.93 2.23 7.19
C MET A 107 6.25 3.60 7.27
N PHE A 108 5.28 3.90 6.39
CA PHE A 108 4.46 5.12 6.39
C PHE A 108 2.98 4.84 6.67
N SER A 109 2.68 3.67 7.24
CA SER A 109 1.29 3.27 7.52
C SER A 109 0.63 4.28 8.46
N ASN A 110 -0.60 4.69 8.17
CA ASN A 110 -1.36 5.69 8.92
C ASN A 110 -0.73 7.10 9.01
N ALA A 111 0.29 7.43 8.21
CA ALA A 111 0.79 8.80 8.07
C ALA A 111 -0.19 9.65 7.23
N SER A 112 -1.40 9.86 7.75
CA SER A 112 -2.55 10.35 6.98
C SER A 112 -2.42 11.81 6.51
N GLY A 113 -1.59 12.62 7.16
CA GLY A 113 -1.30 14.00 6.75
C GLY A 113 -0.25 14.11 5.65
N LEU A 114 0.49 13.04 5.35
CA LEU A 114 1.64 13.08 4.45
C LEU A 114 1.13 13.15 3.01
N THR A 115 1.46 14.23 2.30
CA THR A 115 0.93 14.48 0.94
C THR A 115 1.85 14.01 -0.18
N SER A 116 3.14 13.98 0.09
CA SER A 116 4.21 13.50 -0.78
C SER A 116 5.42 13.07 0.07
N VAL A 117 6.28 12.22 -0.47
CA VAL A 117 7.49 11.75 0.21
C VAL A 117 8.59 11.43 -0.80
N ASP A 118 9.81 11.89 -0.51
CA ASP A 118 10.96 11.70 -1.40
C ASP A 118 11.71 10.40 -1.04
N VAL A 119 11.37 9.33 -1.76
CA VAL A 119 11.93 7.97 -1.59
C VAL A 119 12.59 7.44 -2.87
N GLY A 120 12.68 8.27 -3.92
CA GLY A 120 13.18 7.85 -5.24
C GLY A 120 14.68 7.58 -5.28
N SER A 121 15.43 7.98 -4.26
CA SER A 121 16.88 7.74 -4.15
C SER A 121 17.24 6.55 -3.25
N TRP A 122 16.25 5.87 -2.67
CA TRP A 122 16.48 4.78 -1.74
C TRP A 122 17.04 3.54 -2.42
N ASP A 123 18.06 2.95 -1.80
CA ASP A 123 18.53 1.61 -2.15
C ASP A 123 17.57 0.59 -1.53
N THR A 124 16.80 -0.07 -2.39
CA THR A 124 15.80 -1.08 -2.03
C THR A 124 16.25 -2.50 -2.37
N SER A 125 17.48 -2.67 -2.86
CA SER A 125 17.98 -3.95 -3.40
C SER A 125 17.99 -5.10 -2.40
N LYS A 126 18.00 -4.82 -1.10
CA LYS A 126 17.93 -5.84 -0.03
C LYS A 126 16.55 -6.02 0.57
N VAL A 127 15.55 -5.22 0.17
CA VAL A 127 14.21 -5.23 0.77
C VAL A 127 13.46 -6.48 0.31
N THR A 128 12.96 -7.25 1.27
CA THR A 128 12.16 -8.46 1.02
C THR A 128 10.68 -8.28 1.35
N ASN A 129 10.33 -7.26 2.14
CA ASN A 129 8.96 -6.99 2.59
C ASN A 129 8.62 -5.49 2.48
N MET A 130 7.63 -5.17 1.65
CA MET A 130 7.06 -3.82 1.46
C MET A 130 5.56 -3.77 1.82
N SER A 131 5.05 -4.81 2.47
CA SER A 131 3.62 -4.90 2.81
C SER A 131 3.18 -3.72 3.68
N SER A 132 1.98 -3.22 3.44
CA SER A 132 1.37 -2.08 4.15
C SER A 132 2.17 -0.77 4.15
N MET A 133 3.23 -0.63 3.34
CA MET A 133 4.19 0.49 3.46
C MET A 133 3.52 1.87 3.46
N PHE A 134 2.52 2.09 2.60
CA PHE A 134 1.73 3.33 2.51
C PHE A 134 0.26 3.10 2.89
N SER A 135 -0.03 2.04 3.65
CA SER A 135 -1.40 1.71 4.04
C SER A 135 -2.02 2.85 4.87
N ASN A 136 -3.21 3.31 4.49
CA ASN A 136 -3.94 4.38 5.12
C ASN A 136 -3.19 5.74 5.17
N ALA A 137 -2.20 5.94 4.29
CA ALA A 137 -1.59 7.26 4.02
C ALA A 137 -2.56 8.11 3.17
N ARG A 138 -3.70 8.49 3.78
CA ARG A 138 -4.86 9.07 3.07
C ARG A 138 -4.56 10.36 2.32
N GLY A 139 -3.62 11.18 2.81
CA GLY A 139 -3.19 12.42 2.17
C GLY A 139 -2.24 12.21 0.99
N LEU A 140 -1.62 11.03 0.83
CA LEU A 140 -0.57 10.80 -0.15
C LEU A 140 -1.14 10.87 -1.55
N THR A 141 -0.70 11.84 -2.35
CA THR A 141 -1.25 12.10 -3.70
C THR A 141 -0.46 11.43 -4.82
N SER A 142 0.86 11.31 -4.63
CA SER A 142 1.82 10.66 -5.51
C SER A 142 3.07 10.26 -4.71
N VAL A 143 3.81 9.28 -5.22
CA VAL A 143 5.11 8.86 -4.68
C VAL A 143 5.97 8.34 -5.82
N ASP A 144 7.24 8.74 -5.88
CA ASP A 144 8.18 8.28 -6.90
C ASP A 144 8.91 7.01 -6.43
N VAL A 145 8.57 5.88 -7.07
CA VAL A 145 9.08 4.53 -6.76
C VAL A 145 9.68 3.85 -7.99
N ARG A 146 9.97 4.62 -9.05
CA ARG A 146 10.39 4.08 -10.37
C ARG A 146 11.77 3.44 -10.35
N SER A 147 12.64 3.91 -9.46
CA SER A 147 14.04 3.48 -9.30
C SER A 147 14.22 2.31 -8.34
N TRP A 148 13.14 1.85 -7.70
CA TRP A 148 13.24 0.79 -6.71
C TRP A 148 13.60 -0.55 -7.35
N ASP A 149 14.54 -1.25 -6.72
CA ASP A 149 14.85 -2.65 -7.01
C ASP A 149 13.93 -3.53 -6.16
N THR A 150 12.88 -4.06 -6.78
CA THR A 150 11.92 -4.96 -6.13
C THR A 150 12.25 -6.44 -6.32
N SER A 151 13.39 -6.77 -6.94
CA SER A 151 13.74 -8.15 -7.35
C SER A 151 13.87 -9.13 -6.19
N ASN A 152 13.99 -8.64 -4.95
CA ASN A 152 14.03 -9.45 -3.72
C ASN A 152 12.73 -9.41 -2.91
N VAL A 153 11.74 -8.60 -3.31
CA VAL A 153 10.48 -8.46 -2.59
C VAL A 153 9.63 -9.71 -2.75
N THR A 154 9.11 -10.21 -1.64
CA THR A 154 8.25 -11.40 -1.58
C THR A 154 6.82 -11.07 -1.14
N ASP A 155 6.63 -9.91 -0.51
CA ASP A 155 5.36 -9.46 0.07
C ASP A 155 5.10 -7.97 -0.22
N MET A 156 4.02 -7.70 -0.95
CA MET A 156 3.51 -6.38 -1.30
C MET A 156 2.05 -6.19 -0.84
N GLY A 157 1.53 -7.08 0.02
CA GLY A 157 0.14 -7.00 0.48
C GLY A 157 -0.18 -5.66 1.14
N TYR A 158 -1.37 -5.13 0.90
CA TYR A 158 -1.85 -3.84 1.44
C TYR A 158 -1.00 -2.59 1.15
N MET A 159 0.00 -2.65 0.27
CA MET A 159 1.02 -1.59 0.15
C MET A 159 0.45 -0.18 -0.02
N PHE A 160 -0.60 -0.01 -0.82
CA PHE A 160 -1.34 1.25 -1.03
C PHE A 160 -2.80 1.17 -0.57
N SER A 161 -3.13 0.21 0.31
CA SER A 161 -4.49 0.05 0.82
C SER A 161 -4.93 1.32 1.57
N TYR A 162 -6.13 1.82 1.33
CA TYR A 162 -6.68 3.06 1.92
C TYR A 162 -5.83 4.33 1.65
N ALA A 163 -4.92 4.32 0.67
CA ALA A 163 -4.23 5.52 0.19
C ALA A 163 -5.18 6.37 -0.68
N ARG A 164 -6.25 6.89 -0.05
CA ARG A 164 -7.40 7.47 -0.74
C ARG A 164 -7.07 8.67 -1.61
N GLY A 165 -6.05 9.45 -1.27
CA GLY A 165 -5.57 10.59 -2.05
C GLY A 165 -4.72 10.22 -3.26
N LEU A 166 -4.25 8.97 -3.38
CA LEU A 166 -3.30 8.55 -4.40
C LEU A 166 -3.98 8.63 -5.77
N THR A 167 -3.45 9.47 -6.66
CA THR A 167 -4.01 9.68 -8.00
C THR A 167 -3.29 8.86 -9.07
N SER A 168 -1.99 8.62 -8.88
CA SER A 168 -1.14 7.82 -9.75
C SER A 168 0.08 7.29 -8.98
N VAL A 169 0.61 6.16 -9.44
CA VAL A 169 1.89 5.59 -9.01
C VAL A 169 2.49 4.81 -10.18
N ASP A 170 3.76 5.03 -10.46
CA ASP A 170 4.47 4.35 -11.55
C ASP A 170 5.22 3.13 -11.03
N VAL A 171 4.68 1.95 -11.34
CA VAL A 171 5.17 0.64 -10.87
C VAL A 171 5.58 -0.28 -12.04
N ARG A 172 5.75 0.30 -13.24
CA ARG A 172 6.06 -0.46 -14.47
C ARG A 172 7.41 -1.18 -14.42
N SER A 173 8.36 -0.64 -13.68
CA SER A 173 9.74 -1.13 -13.56
C SER A 173 9.91 -2.23 -12.51
N TRP A 174 8.86 -2.56 -11.76
CA TRP A 174 8.97 -3.51 -10.66
C TRP A 174 9.14 -4.94 -11.17
N ASP A 175 10.18 -5.61 -10.70
CA ASP A 175 10.32 -7.06 -10.78
C ASP A 175 9.47 -7.70 -9.67
N THR A 176 8.38 -8.36 -10.07
CA THR A 176 7.48 -9.07 -9.15
C THR A 176 7.70 -10.58 -9.16
N SER A 177 8.73 -11.10 -9.82
CA SER A 177 8.95 -12.54 -10.05
C SER A 177 9.14 -13.36 -8.77
N LYS A 178 9.44 -12.72 -7.63
CA LYS A 178 9.52 -13.36 -6.30
C LYS A 178 8.30 -13.11 -5.40
N VAL A 179 7.38 -12.25 -5.81
CA VAL A 179 6.23 -11.88 -4.99
C VAL A 179 5.24 -13.04 -4.90
N THR A 180 4.84 -13.34 -3.67
CA THR A 180 3.85 -14.41 -3.38
C THR A 180 2.55 -13.85 -2.82
N ARG A 181 2.57 -12.60 -2.32
CA ARG A 181 1.42 -11.92 -1.69
C ARG A 181 1.24 -10.51 -2.24
N MET A 182 0.09 -10.26 -2.85
CA MET A 182 -0.33 -8.95 -3.41
C MET A 182 -1.77 -8.56 -3.02
N TYR A 183 -2.41 -9.33 -2.13
CA TYR A 183 -3.78 -9.08 -1.68
C TYR A 183 -3.94 -7.65 -1.13
N ASN A 184 -5.10 -7.05 -1.38
CA ASN A 184 -5.48 -5.70 -0.93
C ASN A 184 -4.56 -4.54 -1.39
N MET A 185 -3.64 -4.75 -2.34
CA MET A 185 -2.59 -3.78 -2.66
C MET A 185 -3.12 -2.37 -2.97
N PHE A 186 -4.21 -2.23 -3.72
CA PHE A 186 -4.85 -0.96 -4.07
C PHE A 186 -6.27 -0.82 -3.50
N SER A 187 -6.64 -1.65 -2.52
CA SER A 187 -7.94 -1.61 -1.86
C SER A 187 -8.23 -0.21 -1.31
N ASP A 188 -9.33 0.42 -1.70
CA ASP A 188 -9.78 1.76 -1.30
C ASP A 188 -8.77 2.88 -1.63
N ALA A 189 -7.98 2.69 -2.69
CA ALA A 189 -7.24 3.77 -3.36
C ALA A 189 -8.21 4.63 -4.20
N SER A 190 -9.13 5.32 -3.52
CA SER A 190 -10.35 5.87 -4.14
C SER A 190 -10.16 6.88 -5.28
N GLN A 191 -9.02 7.57 -5.35
CA GLN A 191 -8.72 8.56 -6.39
C GLN A 191 -7.82 8.01 -7.51
N LEU A 192 -7.32 6.78 -7.39
CA LEU A 192 -6.45 6.16 -8.38
C LEU A 192 -7.25 5.92 -9.67
N LYS A 193 -6.82 6.54 -10.78
CA LYS A 193 -7.56 6.45 -12.06
C LYS A 193 -7.12 5.28 -12.92
N SER A 194 -5.84 5.00 -12.92
CA SER A 194 -5.20 3.89 -13.61
C SER A 194 -3.91 3.53 -12.88
N VAL A 195 -3.47 2.30 -13.06
CA VAL A 195 -2.15 1.82 -12.61
C VAL A 195 -1.70 0.77 -13.62
N ASP A 196 -0.45 0.88 -14.05
CA ASP A 196 0.13 -0.04 -15.04
C ASP A 196 0.79 -1.21 -14.33
N VAL A 197 0.12 -2.36 -14.38
CA VAL A 197 0.49 -3.61 -13.73
C VAL A 197 0.54 -4.79 -14.72
N GLY A 198 0.45 -4.50 -16.02
CA GLY A 198 0.34 -5.52 -17.06
C GLY A 198 1.63 -6.34 -17.22
N SER A 199 2.79 -5.75 -16.87
CA SER A 199 4.11 -6.40 -16.94
C SER A 199 4.45 -7.28 -15.72
N TRP A 200 3.58 -7.34 -14.70
CA TRP A 200 3.88 -8.07 -13.48
C TRP A 200 3.86 -9.58 -13.70
N ASP A 201 4.92 -10.25 -13.24
CA ASP A 201 4.94 -11.70 -13.06
C ASP A 201 4.13 -12.06 -11.81
N THR A 202 2.95 -12.66 -12.01
CA THR A 202 2.06 -13.14 -10.95
C THR A 202 2.12 -14.65 -10.75
N SER A 203 3.04 -15.36 -11.43
CA SER A 203 3.10 -16.83 -11.48
C SER A 203 3.34 -17.51 -10.12
N LYS A 204 3.67 -16.75 -9.07
CA LYS A 204 3.85 -17.23 -7.68
C LYS A 204 2.78 -16.73 -6.72
N VAL A 205 1.85 -15.89 -7.17
CA VAL A 205 0.79 -15.33 -6.33
C VAL A 205 -0.31 -16.37 -6.11
N THR A 206 -0.72 -16.55 -4.85
CA THR A 206 -1.80 -17.49 -4.47
C THR A 206 -3.06 -16.81 -3.97
N ASP A 207 -2.98 -15.54 -3.59
CA ASP A 207 -4.06 -14.75 -2.98
C ASP A 207 -4.13 -13.35 -3.62
N MET A 208 -5.22 -13.09 -4.35
CA MET A 208 -5.52 -11.82 -5.05
C MET A 208 -6.76 -11.11 -4.47
N ARG A 209 -7.22 -11.52 -3.27
CA ARG A 209 -8.42 -10.92 -2.66
C ARG A 209 -8.29 -9.42 -2.48
N TYR A 210 -9.40 -8.71 -2.71
CA TYR A 210 -9.55 -7.26 -2.54
C TYR A 210 -8.52 -6.38 -3.28
N MET A 211 -7.82 -6.88 -4.30
CA MET A 211 -6.69 -6.15 -4.91
C MET A 211 -7.06 -4.72 -5.37
N PHE A 212 -8.26 -4.55 -5.94
CA PHE A 212 -8.85 -3.26 -6.36
C PHE A 212 -10.22 -2.99 -5.71
N TYR A 213 -10.46 -3.59 -4.53
CA TYR A 213 -11.70 -3.39 -3.78
C TYR A 213 -11.92 -1.91 -3.48
N ALA A 214 -13.10 -1.37 -3.75
CA ALA A 214 -13.46 0.02 -3.51
C ALA A 214 -12.48 1.05 -4.12
N SER A 215 -11.72 0.69 -5.15
CA SER A 215 -10.91 1.61 -5.96
C SER A 215 -11.84 2.42 -6.89
N ARG A 216 -12.71 3.23 -6.30
CA ARG A 216 -13.86 3.89 -6.96
C ARG A 216 -13.47 4.77 -8.16
N GLY A 217 -12.25 5.29 -8.19
CA GLY A 217 -11.72 6.12 -9.26
C GLY A 217 -11.16 5.34 -10.45
N LEU A 218 -10.89 4.04 -10.29
CA LEU A 218 -10.23 3.21 -11.29
C LEU A 218 -11.17 2.97 -12.46
N THR A 219 -10.81 3.43 -13.65
CA THR A 219 -11.65 3.27 -14.85
C THR A 219 -11.27 2.07 -15.70
N SER A 220 -9.99 1.68 -15.64
CA SER A 220 -9.41 0.56 -16.38
C SER A 220 -8.15 0.08 -15.68
N VAL A 221 -7.86 -1.21 -15.79
CA VAL A 221 -6.59 -1.80 -15.34
C VAL A 221 -6.25 -2.99 -16.25
N ASP A 222 -4.99 -3.07 -16.68
CA ASP A 222 -4.50 -4.20 -17.48
C ASP A 222 -4.05 -5.33 -16.57
N VAL A 223 -4.82 -6.42 -16.57
CA VAL A 223 -4.57 -7.65 -15.81
C VAL A 223 -4.69 -8.89 -16.70
N GLY A 224 -4.81 -8.72 -18.02
CA GLY A 224 -5.09 -9.81 -18.96
C GLY A 224 -3.92 -10.79 -19.10
N SER A 225 -2.70 -10.30 -18.90
CA SER A 225 -1.46 -11.09 -19.00
C SER A 225 -1.06 -11.79 -17.69
N TRP A 226 -1.84 -11.66 -16.62
CA TRP A 226 -1.50 -12.26 -15.34
C TRP A 226 -1.63 -13.79 -15.37
N ASP A 227 -0.59 -14.47 -14.89
CA ASP A 227 -0.65 -15.90 -14.59
C ASP A 227 -1.42 -16.11 -13.28
N THR A 228 -2.66 -16.61 -13.39
CA THR A 228 -3.53 -16.92 -12.24
C THR A 228 -3.53 -18.41 -11.88
N SER A 229 -2.69 -19.25 -12.51
CA SER A 229 -2.73 -20.71 -12.38
C SER A 229 -2.44 -21.24 -10.98
N LYS A 230 -1.97 -20.39 -10.06
CA LYS A 230 -1.76 -20.73 -8.63
C LYS A 230 -2.71 -20.01 -7.68
N VAL A 231 -3.57 -19.13 -8.18
CA VAL A 231 -4.49 -18.35 -7.34
C VAL A 231 -5.60 -19.25 -6.81
N THR A 232 -5.91 -19.10 -5.53
CA THR A 232 -6.94 -19.88 -4.83
C THR A 232 -8.08 -19.02 -4.28
N ASP A 233 -7.85 -17.71 -4.13
CA ASP A 233 -8.78 -16.74 -3.55
C ASP A 233 -8.77 -15.43 -4.37
N MET A 234 -9.92 -15.09 -4.97
CA MET A 234 -10.16 -13.88 -5.78
C MET A 234 -11.33 -13.05 -5.26
N ARG A 235 -11.81 -13.32 -4.04
CA ARG A 235 -12.99 -12.61 -3.48
C ARG A 235 -12.80 -11.09 -3.46
N TYR A 236 -13.90 -10.39 -3.71
CA TYR A 236 -13.96 -8.91 -3.68
C TYR A 236 -12.97 -8.16 -4.56
N MET A 237 -12.25 -8.82 -5.49
CA MET A 237 -11.11 -8.22 -6.18
C MET A 237 -11.44 -6.88 -6.88
N PHE A 238 -12.62 -6.76 -7.49
CA PHE A 238 -13.13 -5.55 -8.15
C PHE A 238 -14.43 -5.04 -7.51
N SER A 239 -14.80 -5.53 -6.31
CA SER A 239 -16.03 -5.10 -5.66
C SER A 239 -15.97 -3.62 -5.31
N TYR A 240 -17.07 -2.89 -5.50
CA TYR A 240 -17.17 -1.43 -5.34
C TYR A 240 -16.18 -0.60 -6.19
N ALA A 241 -15.58 -1.19 -7.23
CA ALA A 241 -14.82 -0.46 -8.24
C ALA A 241 -15.79 0.26 -9.20
N ILE A 242 -16.60 1.19 -8.67
CA ILE A 242 -17.73 1.81 -9.39
C ILE A 242 -17.34 2.56 -10.66
N GLY A 243 -16.07 2.93 -10.83
CA GLY A 243 -15.57 3.63 -12.01
C GLY A 243 -15.15 2.69 -13.15
N LEU A 244 -14.97 1.40 -12.87
CA LEU A 244 -14.39 0.43 -13.79
C LEU A 244 -15.37 0.14 -14.92
N THR A 245 -14.99 0.40 -16.17
CA THR A 245 -15.89 0.24 -17.33
C THR A 245 -15.69 -1.09 -18.06
N SER A 246 -14.47 -1.62 -18.03
CA SER A 246 -14.07 -2.91 -18.59
C SER A 246 -12.84 -3.45 -17.85
N VAL A 247 -12.68 -4.78 -17.86
CA VAL A 247 -11.49 -5.47 -17.37
C VAL A 247 -11.32 -6.78 -18.13
N ASP A 248 -10.11 -7.06 -18.61
CA ASP A 248 -9.81 -8.31 -19.31
C ASP A 248 -9.40 -9.39 -18.30
N VAL A 249 -10.25 -10.40 -18.16
CA VAL A 249 -10.06 -11.55 -17.27
C VAL A 249 -10.35 -12.88 -18.00
N GLY A 250 -10.54 -12.85 -19.32
CA GLY A 250 -10.99 -14.01 -20.09
C GLY A 250 -9.91 -15.09 -20.25
N SER A 251 -8.64 -14.70 -20.12
CA SER A 251 -7.48 -15.61 -20.23
C SER A 251 -7.03 -16.21 -18.89
N TRP A 252 -7.71 -15.89 -17.79
CA TRP A 252 -7.32 -16.36 -16.46
C TRP A 252 -7.56 -17.87 -16.29
N ASP A 253 -6.55 -18.59 -15.80
CA ASP A 253 -6.71 -19.95 -15.29
C ASP A 253 -7.33 -19.89 -13.89
N THR A 254 -8.61 -20.27 -13.79
CA THR A 254 -9.36 -20.32 -12.53
C THR A 254 -9.45 -21.73 -11.92
N SER A 255 -8.76 -22.73 -12.50
CA SER A 255 -8.90 -24.16 -12.13
C SER A 255 -8.50 -24.50 -10.69
N LYS A 256 -7.86 -23.58 -9.96
CA LYS A 256 -7.51 -23.69 -8.54
C LYS A 256 -8.30 -22.74 -7.63
N VAL A 257 -9.13 -21.87 -8.18
CA VAL A 257 -9.91 -20.91 -7.40
C VAL A 257 -10.99 -21.65 -6.63
N THR A 258 -11.05 -21.37 -5.32
CA THR A 258 -12.08 -21.94 -4.43
C THR A 258 -13.07 -20.87 -3.96
N ARG A 259 -12.69 -19.59 -4.00
CA ARG A 259 -13.50 -18.45 -3.55
C ARG A 259 -13.41 -17.30 -4.55
N MET A 260 -14.57 -16.88 -5.07
CA MET A 260 -14.72 -15.73 -5.97
C MET A 260 -15.98 -14.91 -5.67
N TYR A 261 -16.58 -15.11 -4.49
CA TYR A 261 -17.74 -14.36 -4.05
C TYR A 261 -17.46 -12.84 -4.02
N ASN A 262 -18.50 -12.06 -4.34
CA ASN A 262 -18.47 -10.60 -4.47
C ASN A 262 -17.45 -10.04 -5.48
N MET A 263 -16.80 -10.84 -6.34
CA MET A 263 -15.67 -10.36 -7.14
C MET A 263 -15.94 -9.08 -7.94
N PHE A 264 -17.13 -8.92 -8.50
CA PHE A 264 -17.58 -7.74 -9.24
C PHE A 264 -18.78 -7.02 -8.58
N SER A 265 -19.10 -7.32 -7.31
CA SER A 265 -20.24 -6.72 -6.60
C SER A 265 -20.15 -5.21 -6.60
N ASP A 266 -21.23 -4.52 -6.97
CA ASP A 266 -21.35 -3.06 -7.03
C ASP A 266 -20.36 -2.38 -8.00
N ALA A 267 -19.76 -3.10 -8.95
CA ALA A 267 -19.00 -2.51 -10.07
C ALA A 267 -19.97 -1.92 -11.11
N SER A 268 -20.70 -0.88 -10.72
CA SER A 268 -21.92 -0.42 -11.41
C SER A 268 -21.71 0.14 -12.82
N GLN A 269 -20.50 0.54 -13.20
CA GLN A 269 -20.15 1.01 -14.56
C GLN A 269 -19.53 -0.08 -15.45
N LEU A 270 -19.32 -1.29 -14.92
CA LEU A 270 -18.76 -2.39 -15.69
C LEU A 270 -19.79 -2.85 -16.71
N THR A 271 -19.49 -2.73 -18.00
CA THR A 271 -20.46 -2.98 -19.09
C THR A 271 -20.34 -4.37 -19.71
N SER A 272 -19.17 -4.98 -19.60
CA SER A 272 -18.89 -6.34 -20.07
C SER A 272 -17.76 -6.95 -19.24
N VAL A 273 -17.80 -8.27 -19.12
CA VAL A 273 -16.74 -9.07 -18.51
C VAL A 273 -16.77 -10.47 -19.14
N ASP A 274 -15.63 -10.94 -19.63
CA ASP A 274 -15.51 -12.29 -20.19
C ASP A 274 -15.10 -13.28 -19.09
N VAL A 275 -16.05 -14.11 -18.70
CA VAL A 275 -15.90 -15.16 -17.69
C VAL A 275 -16.34 -16.53 -18.21
N GLY A 276 -16.64 -16.64 -19.52
CA GLY A 276 -17.24 -17.84 -20.11
C GLY A 276 -16.26 -19.00 -20.24
N SER A 277 -14.96 -18.75 -20.15
CA SER A 277 -13.89 -19.77 -20.21
C SER A 277 -13.47 -20.30 -18.83
N TRP A 278 -14.00 -19.73 -17.74
CA TRP A 278 -13.54 -20.04 -16.39
C TRP A 278 -13.87 -21.47 -15.97
N ASP A 279 -12.87 -22.19 -15.46
CA ASP A 279 -13.06 -23.43 -14.73
C ASP A 279 -13.53 -23.09 -13.30
N THR A 280 -14.82 -23.32 -13.03
CA THR A 280 -15.43 -23.09 -11.72
C THR A 280 -15.60 -24.37 -10.90
N SER A 281 -15.08 -25.52 -11.36
CA SER A 281 -15.34 -26.83 -10.76
C SER A 281 -14.91 -26.95 -9.30
N LYS A 282 -13.99 -26.09 -8.80
CA LYS A 282 -13.55 -26.07 -7.40
C LYS A 282 -14.15 -24.94 -6.56
N VAL A 283 -14.97 -24.08 -7.15
CA VAL A 283 -15.55 -22.93 -6.47
C VAL A 283 -16.64 -23.40 -5.51
N THR A 284 -16.57 -22.96 -4.26
CA THR A 284 -17.57 -23.32 -3.24
C THR A 284 -18.54 -22.19 -2.91
N ASP A 285 -18.21 -20.95 -3.27
CA ASP A 285 -18.99 -19.74 -2.94
C ASP A 285 -18.90 -18.71 -4.07
N MET A 286 -20.07 -18.38 -4.63
CA MET A 286 -20.30 -17.38 -5.69
C MET A 286 -21.28 -16.29 -5.23
N SER A 287 -21.54 -16.18 -3.92
CA SER A 287 -22.49 -15.22 -3.38
C SER A 287 -22.14 -13.78 -3.80
N SER A 288 -23.16 -13.03 -4.19
CA SER A 288 -23.07 -11.64 -4.65
C SER A 288 -22.03 -11.36 -5.75
N MET A 289 -21.60 -12.33 -6.55
CA MET A 289 -20.48 -12.16 -7.48
C MET A 289 -20.65 -10.97 -8.45
N PHE A 290 -21.87 -10.76 -8.97
CA PHE A 290 -22.25 -9.65 -9.84
C PHE A 290 -23.33 -8.74 -9.24
N TYR A 291 -23.67 -8.92 -7.96
CA TYR A 291 -24.72 -8.16 -7.28
C TYR A 291 -24.49 -6.65 -7.42
N GLY A 292 -25.47 -5.92 -7.95
CA GLY A 292 -25.36 -4.46 -8.09
C GLY A 292 -24.39 -3.97 -9.17
N ALA A 293 -23.80 -4.88 -9.97
CA ALA A 293 -23.04 -4.53 -11.17
C ALA A 293 -23.99 -4.11 -12.31
N SER A 294 -24.75 -3.03 -12.10
CA SER A 294 -25.89 -2.63 -12.93
C SER A 294 -25.57 -2.32 -14.40
N GLY A 295 -24.29 -2.09 -14.74
CA GLY A 295 -23.83 -1.90 -16.11
C GLY A 295 -23.76 -3.20 -16.91
N LEU A 296 -23.66 -4.36 -16.23
CA LEU A 296 -23.63 -5.68 -16.85
C LEU A 296 -25.05 -6.05 -17.29
N THR A 297 -25.31 -5.91 -18.58
CA THR A 297 -26.62 -6.28 -19.17
C THR A 297 -26.70 -7.75 -19.56
N SER A 298 -25.56 -8.42 -19.71
CA SER A 298 -25.44 -9.85 -19.99
C SER A 298 -24.08 -10.35 -19.47
N VAL A 299 -24.05 -11.57 -18.96
CA VAL A 299 -22.84 -12.29 -18.55
C VAL A 299 -23.01 -13.74 -18.98
N ASP A 300 -22.05 -14.27 -19.74
CA ASP A 300 -22.06 -15.68 -20.14
C ASP A 300 -21.46 -16.55 -19.04
N VAL A 301 -22.28 -17.42 -18.47
CA VAL A 301 -21.92 -18.40 -17.44
C VAL A 301 -22.31 -19.83 -17.87
N GLY A 302 -22.59 -20.05 -19.16
CA GLY A 302 -23.18 -21.31 -19.65
C GLY A 302 -22.28 -22.55 -19.53
N SER A 303 -20.97 -22.34 -19.39
CA SER A 303 -19.94 -23.38 -19.25
C SER A 303 -19.60 -23.74 -17.81
N TRP A 304 -20.10 -22.98 -16.83
CA TRP A 304 -19.67 -23.09 -15.44
C TRP A 304 -20.12 -24.42 -14.81
N ASP A 305 -19.16 -25.15 -14.23
CA ASP A 305 -19.44 -26.25 -13.32
C ASP A 305 -19.75 -25.70 -11.93
N THR A 306 -20.99 -25.87 -11.49
CA THR A 306 -21.51 -25.36 -10.21
C THR A 306 -21.77 -26.47 -9.19
N SER A 307 -21.33 -27.71 -9.48
CA SER A 307 -21.60 -28.89 -8.64
C SER A 307 -21.05 -28.80 -7.21
N ASN A 308 -19.96 -28.04 -7.01
CA ASN A 308 -19.35 -27.82 -5.70
C ASN A 308 -19.79 -26.50 -5.03
N VAL A 309 -20.61 -25.68 -5.68
CA VAL A 309 -21.03 -24.38 -5.15
C VAL A 309 -22.09 -24.59 -4.07
N THR A 310 -21.86 -24.02 -2.89
CA THR A 310 -22.74 -24.12 -1.73
C THR A 310 -23.54 -22.84 -1.46
N ASP A 311 -23.10 -21.70 -2.00
CA ASP A 311 -23.79 -20.41 -1.88
C ASP A 311 -23.73 -19.62 -3.20
N MET A 312 -24.92 -19.24 -3.71
CA MET A 312 -25.14 -18.35 -4.86
C MET A 312 -26.10 -17.20 -4.50
N THR A 313 -26.27 -16.92 -3.21
CA THR A 313 -27.17 -15.87 -2.73
C THR A 313 -26.81 -14.54 -3.39
N ARG A 314 -27.80 -13.89 -3.99
CA ARG A 314 -27.64 -12.59 -4.70
C ARG A 314 -26.61 -12.59 -5.84
N MET A 315 -26.35 -13.72 -6.49
CA MET A 315 -25.29 -13.82 -7.53
C MET A 315 -25.33 -12.71 -8.60
N PHE A 316 -26.51 -12.28 -9.05
CA PHE A 316 -26.75 -11.22 -10.03
C PHE A 316 -27.57 -10.08 -9.42
#